data_AF-A0A356J6Q2-F1
#
_entry.id   AF-A0A356J6Q2-F1
#
_cell.length_a   1.000
_cell.length_b   1.000
_cell.length_c   1.000
_cell.angle_alpha   90.00
_cell.angle_beta   90.00
_cell.angle_gamma   90.00
#
_symmetry.space_group_name_H-M   'P 1'
#
loop_
_entity.id
_entity.type
_entity.pdbx_description
1 polymer ?
#
loop_
_entity_poly.entity_id
_entity_poly.type
_entity_poly.pdbx_seq_one_letter_code
_entity_poly.pdbx_strand_id
1 'polypeptide(L)' 'MSFTFVLLILWSFFWRGLALWHAAKRKEPRWFIALLLLNTAGILEIIYLFAIAKIKKEDLFR' A
#
# COMPACT_ATOMS: atom_id res chain seq x y z
N MET A 1 6.47 -23.91 12.80
CA MET A 1 5.83 -22.81 12.06
C MET A 1 6.84 -21.69 11.91
N SER A 2 7.29 -21.42 10.69
CA SER A 2 8.44 -20.55 10.43
C SER A 2 8.04 -19.07 10.56
N PHE A 3 8.70 -18.33 11.45
CA PHE A 3 8.50 -16.90 11.72
C PHE A 3 8.51 -16.02 10.46
N THR A 4 9.16 -16.47 9.39
CA THR A 4 9.27 -15.81 8.09
C THR A 4 7.92 -15.48 7.44
N PHE A 5 6.91 -16.34 7.62
CA PHE A 5 5.58 -16.12 7.03
C PHE A 5 4.85 -14.94 7.68
N VAL A 6 4.98 -14.78 9.01
CA VAL A 6 4.35 -13.69 9.75
C VAL A 6 4.94 -12.34 9.31
N LEU A 7 6.25 -12.29 9.12
CA LEU A 7 6.95 -11.08 8.66
C LEU A 7 6.47 -10.64 7.26
N LEU A 8 6.30 -11.59 6.33
CA LEU A 8 5.82 -11.31 4.98
C LEU A 8 4.36 -10.81 4.96
N ILE A 9 3.51 -11.37 5.81
CA ILE A 9 2.12 -10.94 5.94
C ILE A 9 2.08 -9.51 6.48
N LEU A 10 2.80 -9.23 7.58
CA LEU A 10 2.87 -7.89 8.17
C LEU A 10 3.42 -6.87 7.19
N TRP A 11 4.47 -7.22 6.45
CA TRP A 11 5.04 -6.37 5.41
C TRP A 11 4.02 -6.02 4.33
N SER A 12 3.34 -7.03 3.76
CA SER A 12 2.35 -6.81 2.71
C SER A 12 1.16 -6.01 3.23
N PHE A 13 0.69 -6.29 4.44
CA PHE A 13 -0.42 -5.55 5.06
C PHE A 13 -0.07 -4.09 5.34
N PHE A 14 1.17 -3.82 5.74
CA PHE A 14 1.64 -2.47 6.04
C PHE A 14 1.59 -1.58 4.79
N TRP A 15 2.18 -2.03 3.67
CA TRP A 15 2.15 -1.29 2.41
C TRP A 15 0.73 -1.15 1.85
N ARG A 16 -0.08 -2.21 1.97
CA ARG A 16 -1.46 -2.21 1.51
C ARG A 16 -2.34 -1.23 2.27
N GLY A 17 -2.22 -1.20 3.60
CA GLY A 17 -2.92 -0.23 4.44
C GLY A 17 -2.57 1.21 4.07
N LEU A 18 -1.27 1.50 3.92
CA LEU A 18 -0.79 2.84 3.54
C LEU A 18 -1.30 3.26 2.15
N ALA A 19 -1.20 2.38 1.15
CA ALA A 19 -1.64 2.72 -0.20
C ALA A 19 -3.16 2.95 -0.26
N LEU A 20 -3.96 2.11 0.43
CA LEU A 20 -5.41 2.30 0.50
C LEU A 20 -5.81 3.56 1.27
N TRP A 21 -5.14 3.87 2.38
CA TRP A 21 -5.36 5.10 3.15
C TRP A 21 -5.19 6.35 2.27
N HIS A 22 -4.09 6.40 1.52
CA HIS A 22 -3.82 7.52 0.64
C HIS A 22 -4.72 7.55 -0.60
N ALA A 23 -5.06 6.40 -1.18
CA ALA A 23 -6.02 6.33 -2.29
C ALA A 23 -7.41 6.83 -1.88
N ALA A 24 -7.86 6.50 -0.66
CA ALA A 24 -9.10 7.02 -0.11
C ALA A 24 -9.02 8.55 0.14
N LYS A 25 -7.94 9.03 0.78
CA LYS A 25 -7.70 10.46 1.05
C LYS A 25 -7.66 11.30 -0.23
N ARG A 26 -7.10 10.76 -1.31
CA ARG A 26 -7.01 11.40 -2.64
C ARG A 26 -8.26 11.20 -3.51
N LYS A 27 -9.30 10.51 -3.02
CA LYS A 27 -10.53 10.20 -3.76
C LYS A 27 -10.26 9.51 -5.11
N GLU A 28 -9.34 8.53 -5.13
CA GLU A 28 -9.00 7.75 -6.32
C GLU A 28 -9.62 6.33 -6.26
N PRO A 29 -10.94 6.17 -6.54
CA PRO A 29 -11.64 4.90 -6.36
C PRO A 29 -11.13 3.78 -7.26
N ARG A 30 -10.65 4.11 -8.47
CA ARG A 30 -10.06 3.12 -9.38
C ARG A 30 -8.78 2.51 -8.79
N TRP A 31 -7.92 3.34 -8.22
CA TRP A 31 -6.69 2.91 -7.57
C TRP A 31 -6.98 2.18 -6.26
N PHE A 32 -7.96 2.65 -5.47
CA PHE A 32 -8.41 1.96 -4.27
C PHE A 32 -8.84 0.50 -4.57
N ILE A 33 -9.68 0.32 -5.59
CA ILE A 33 -10.15 -1.01 -6.03
C ILE A 33 -8.98 -1.86 -6.55
N ALA A 34 -8.09 -1.28 -7.37
CA ALA A 34 -6.92 -1.99 -7.89
C ALA A 34 -5.99 -2.48 -6.76
N LEU A 35 -5.69 -1.65 -5.76
CA LEU A 35 -4.85 -1.99 -4.61
C LEU A 35 -5.52 -3.02 -3.68
N LEU A 36 -6.85 -3.03 -3.63
CA LEU A 36 -7.64 -3.97 -2.82
C LEU A 36 -7.77 -5.36 -3.47
N LEU A 37 -7.82 -5.44 -4.80
CA LEU A 37 -7.94 -6.70 -5.53
C LEU A 37 -6.59 -7.30 -5.89
N LEU A 38 -5.63 -6.48 -6.30
CA LEU A 38 -4.30 -6.94 -6.67
C LEU A 38 -3.48 -7.17 -5.41
N ASN A 39 -3.01 -8.40 -5.21
CA ASN A 39 -2.15 -8.77 -4.11
C ASN A 39 -0.73 -9.00 -4.64
N THR A 40 0.01 -7.91 -4.84
CA THR A 40 1.36 -7.95 -5.44
C THR A 40 2.48 -7.98 -4.39
N ALA A 41 2.18 -8.48 -3.18
CA ALA A 41 3.09 -8.49 -2.03
C ALA A 41 3.65 -7.09 -1.65
N GLY A 42 2.88 -6.02 -1.87
CA GLY A 42 3.27 -4.65 -1.53
C GLY A 42 3.95 -3.86 -2.66
N ILE A 43 4.31 -4.49 -3.80
CA ILE A 43 5.06 -3.81 -4.87
C ILE A 43 4.21 -2.76 -5.58
N LEU A 44 2.99 -3.11 -5.99
CA LEU A 44 2.06 -2.18 -6.63
C LEU A 44 1.69 -1.03 -5.70
N GLU A 45 1.55 -1.33 -4.42
CA GLU A 45 1.24 -0.37 -3.37
C GLU A 45 2.38 0.66 -3.19
N ILE A 46 3.63 0.20 -3.19
CA ILE A 46 4.82 1.07 -3.20
C ILE A 46 4.86 1.93 -4.47
N ILE A 47 4.65 1.34 -5.65
CA ILE A 47 4.61 2.08 -6.93
C ILE A 47 3.53 3.15 -6.90
N TYR A 48 2.33 2.80 -6.44
CA TYR A 48 1.24 3.77 -6.30
C TYR A 48 1.63 4.91 -5.37
N LEU A 49 2.16 4.62 -4.19
CA LEU A 49 2.59 5.63 -3.22
C LEU A 49 3.67 6.57 -3.80
N PHE A 50 4.74 6.04 -4.39
CA PHE A 50 5.87 6.88 -4.79
C PHE A 50 5.79 7.44 -6.22
N ALA A 51 5.19 6.71 -7.18
CA ALA A 51 5.14 7.12 -8.58
C ALA A 51 3.83 7.81 -8.96
N ILE A 52 2.68 7.30 -8.49
CA ILE A 52 1.35 7.83 -8.84
C ILE A 52 0.94 8.95 -7.88
N ALA A 53 0.84 8.63 -6.59
CA ALA A 53 0.44 9.55 -5.53
C ALA A 53 1.57 10.51 -5.14
N LYS A 54 2.83 10.19 -5.50
CA LYS A 54 4.04 11.00 -5.29
C LYS A 54 4.14 11.51 -3.85
N ILE A 55 3.86 10.63 -2.90
CA ILE A 55 3.76 10.98 -1.49
C ILE A 55 5.17 11.14 -0.92
N LYS A 56 5.41 12.23 -0.20
CA LYS A 56 6.67 12.42 0.52
C LYS A 56 6.72 11.49 1.72
N LYS A 57 7.92 11.08 2.12
CA LYS A 57 8.11 10.22 3.31
C LYS A 57 7.51 10.85 4.58
N GLU A 58 7.52 12.17 4.66
CA GLU A 58 6.92 12.97 5.74
C GLU A 58 5.38 12.86 5.77
N ASP A 59 4.75 12.80 4.60
CA ASP A 59 3.29 12.72 4.47
C ASP A 59 2.77 11.28 4.57
N LEU A 60 3.67 10.28 4.52
CA LEU A 60 3.30 8.87 4.59
C LEU A 60 2.59 8.49 5.91
N PHE A 61 2.92 9.19 6.99
CA PHE A 61 2.38 8.93 8.34
C PHE A 61 1.51 10.07 8.86
N ARG A 62 1.10 11.00 7.98
CA ARG A 62 0.42 12.26 8.35
C ARG A 62 -1.03 12.31 7.87
#